data_AF-K7SQI3-F1
#
_entry.id   AF-K7SQI3-F1
#
_cell.length_a   1.000
_cell.length_b   1.000
_cell.length_c   1.000
_cell.angle_alpha   90.00
_cell.angle_beta   90.00
_cell.angle_gamma   90.00
#
_symmetry.space_group_name_H-M   'P 1'
#
loop_
_entity.id
_entity.type
_entity.pdbx_description
1 polymer ?
#
loop_
_entity_poly.entity_id
_entity_poly.type
_entity_poly.pdbx_seq_one_letter_code
_entity_poly.pdbx_strand_id
1 'polypeptide(L)'
;MALTSVRPGYPPRLEVCCEKGTFTLFNDCIDVWQIEGVDNPAQPRPPVADNGASNATLNDSRRHQAILADFERAVAGGGEPPLADDDDARRATELILQIYHQHERKE
;
A
#
# COMPACT_ATOMS: atom_id res chain seq x y z
N MET A 1 -3.86 5.35 -3.63
CA MET A 1 -3.31 5.64 -2.30
C MET A 1 -3.35 7.16 -2.10
N ALA A 2 -3.91 7.64 -1.00
CA ALA A 2 -3.93 9.07 -0.68
C ALA A 2 -2.84 9.35 0.37
N LEU A 3 -1.92 10.27 0.09
CA LEU A 3 -0.82 10.61 1.00
C LEU A 3 -0.69 12.14 1.06
N THR A 4 -1.01 12.72 2.21
CA THR A 4 -1.11 14.19 2.39
C THR A 4 0.11 14.80 3.08
N SER A 5 1.03 13.97 3.56
CA SER A 5 2.20 14.40 4.34
C SER A 5 3.41 14.82 3.50
N VAL A 6 3.39 14.63 2.18
CA VAL A 6 4.52 14.92 1.29
C VAL A 6 4.13 15.93 0.21
N ARG A 7 4.88 17.03 0.10
CA ARG A 7 4.73 18.04 -0.97
C ARG A 7 6.08 18.34 -1.64
N PRO A 8 6.16 18.39 -2.99
CA PRO A 8 5.09 18.02 -3.92
C PRO A 8 4.81 16.51 -3.87
N GLY A 9 3.55 16.14 -4.05
CA GLY A 9 3.13 14.74 -3.98
C GLY A 9 3.57 13.98 -5.22
N TYR A 10 4.37 12.93 -5.03
CA TYR A 10 4.77 11.99 -6.09
C TYR A 10 4.11 10.63 -5.87
N PRO A 11 3.90 9.85 -6.95
CA PRO A 11 3.52 8.44 -6.83
C PRO A 11 4.53 7.68 -5.95
N PRO A 12 4.07 6.88 -4.95
CA PRO A 12 4.96 6.03 -4.17
C PRO A 12 5.71 5.04 -5.05
N ARG A 13 6.93 4.74 -4.61
CA ARG A 13 7.80 3.73 -5.20
C ARG A 13 8.32 2.82 -4.10
N LEU A 14 8.37 1.53 -4.37
CA LEU A 14 8.99 0.54 -3.50
C LEU A 14 9.94 -0.31 -4.35
N GLU A 15 11.15 -0.51 -3.86
CA GLU A 15 12.11 -1.44 -4.45
C GLU A 15 12.46 -2.47 -3.40
N VAL A 16 12.38 -3.74 -3.77
CA VAL A 16 12.71 -4.86 -2.89
C VAL A 16 13.79 -5.69 -3.55
N CYS A 17 14.97 -5.71 -2.93
CA CYS A 17 16.10 -6.52 -3.34
C CYS A 17 16.24 -7.70 -2.38
N CYS A 18 16.28 -8.91 -2.92
CA CYS A 18 16.46 -10.14 -2.17
C CYS A 18 17.52 -11.02 -2.85
N GLU A 19 17.89 -12.13 -2.19
CA GLU A 19 18.89 -13.07 -2.71
C GLU A 19 18.54 -13.61 -4.11
N LYS A 20 17.25 -13.79 -4.38
CA LYS A 20 16.74 -14.35 -5.65
C LYS A 20 16.45 -13.30 -6.72
N GLY A 21 16.79 -12.04 -6.48
CA GLY A 21 16.61 -10.94 -7.41
C GLY A 21 15.80 -9.76 -6.86
N THR A 22 15.23 -8.97 -7.75
CA THR A 22 14.65 -7.66 -7.42
C THR A 22 13.30 -7.46 -8.09
N PHE A 23 12.39 -6.76 -7.40
CA PHE A 23 11.20 -6.20 -8.02
C PHE A 23 10.97 -4.76 -7.56
N THR A 24 10.29 -3.97 -8.40
CA THR A 24 9.89 -2.60 -8.07
C THR A 24 8.40 -2.41 -8.25
N LEU A 25 7.81 -1.59 -7.39
CA LEU A 25 6.44 -1.12 -7.47
C LEU A 25 6.42 0.38 -7.79
N PHE A 26 5.51 0.77 -8.68
CA PHE A 26 5.12 2.14 -8.93
C PHE A 26 3.62 2.27 -8.68
N ASN A 27 3.22 3.11 -7.71
CA ASN A 27 1.90 3.01 -7.10
C ASN A 27 1.66 1.61 -6.53
N ASP A 28 0.67 0.91 -7.04
CA ASP A 28 0.25 -0.43 -6.69
C ASP A 28 0.53 -1.44 -7.82
N CYS A 29 1.30 -1.03 -8.83
CA CYS A 29 1.63 -1.85 -9.99
C CYS A 29 3.11 -2.26 -9.94
N ILE A 30 3.39 -3.51 -10.29
CA ILE A 30 4.75 -3.99 -10.52
C ILE A 30 5.29 -3.32 -11.78
N ASP A 31 6.40 -2.61 -11.65
CA ASP A 31 7.07 -1.89 -12.75
C ASP A 31 8.27 -2.71 -13.27
N VAL A 32 9.02 -3.35 -12.37
CA VAL A 32 10.11 -4.28 -12.69
C VAL A 32 9.92 -5.59 -11.94
N TRP A 33 10.12 -6.72 -12.64
CA TRP A 33 10.14 -8.06 -12.05
C TRP A 33 11.34 -8.85 -12.57
N GLN A 34 12.28 -9.15 -11.69
CA GLN A 34 13.47 -9.94 -11.97
C GLN A 34 13.73 -10.90 -10.82
N ILE A 35 12.84 -11.89 -10.65
CA ILE A 35 12.96 -12.93 -9.62
C ILE A 35 13.24 -14.27 -10.28
N GLU A 36 14.31 -14.94 -9.87
CA GLU A 36 14.71 -16.23 -10.42
C GLU A 36 13.66 -17.31 -10.12
N GLY A 37 13.24 -18.05 -11.15
CA GLY A 37 12.34 -19.20 -11.02
C GLY A 37 10.90 -18.85 -10.67
N VAL A 38 10.51 -17.57 -10.74
CA VAL A 38 9.13 -17.12 -10.48
C VAL A 38 8.60 -16.32 -11.66
N ASP A 39 7.51 -16.80 -12.25
CA ASP A 39 6.82 -16.10 -13.34
C ASP A 39 6.39 -14.70 -12.91
N ASN A 40 6.50 -13.76 -13.85
CA ASN A 40 6.15 -12.36 -13.59
C ASN A 40 4.63 -12.21 -13.36
N PRO A 41 4.18 -11.81 -12.15
CA PRO A 41 2.77 -11.65 -11.85
C PRO A 41 2.23 -10.27 -12.25
N ALA A 42 3.04 -9.41 -12.87
CA ALA A 42 2.65 -8.07 -13.25
C ALA A 42 1.46 -8.07 -14.22
N GLN A 43 0.48 -7.23 -13.92
CA GLN A 43 -0.65 -6.98 -14.81
C GLN A 43 -0.43 -5.67 -15.58
N PRO A 44 -1.07 -5.50 -16.76
CA PRO A 44 -1.00 -4.25 -17.49
C PRO A 44 -1.42 -3.07 -16.61
N ARG A 45 -0.58 -2.05 -16.52
CA ARG A 45 -0.85 -0.86 -15.72
C ARG A 45 -2.12 -0.18 -16.24
N PRO A 46 -3.16 0.02 -15.41
CA PRO A 46 -4.32 0.80 -15.82
C PRO A 46 -3.90 2.24 -16.14
N PRO A 47 -4.63 2.96 -17.01
CA PRO A 47 -4.37 4.37 -17.23
C PRO A 47 -4.32 5.10 -15.89
N VAL A 48 -3.35 6.00 -15.72
CA VAL A 48 -3.14 6.76 -14.46
C VAL A 48 -4.41 7.57 -14.17
N ALA A 49 -5.32 7.00 -13.38
CA ALA A 49 -6.58 7.64 -13.07
C ALA A 49 -6.42 8.69 -11.97
N ASP A 50 -5.48 8.48 -11.02
CA ASP A 50 -5.27 9.37 -9.88
C ASP A 50 -3.80 9.45 -9.49
N ASN A 51 -3.22 10.65 -9.54
CA ASN A 51 -2.04 11.00 -8.75
C ASN A 51 -2.51 11.32 -7.32
N GLY A 52 -2.83 10.28 -6.55
CA GLY A 52 -3.41 10.40 -5.20
C GLY A 52 -2.55 11.14 -4.17
N ALA A 53 -1.32 11.54 -4.52
CA ALA A 53 -0.46 12.39 -3.71
C ALA A 53 -0.59 13.90 -4.02
N SER A 54 -1.08 14.27 -5.21
CA SER A 54 -1.06 15.68 -5.67
C SER A 54 -2.44 16.34 -5.77
N ASN A 55 -3.54 15.58 -5.66
CA ASN A 55 -4.91 16.09 -5.67
C ASN A 55 -5.82 15.24 -4.76
N ALA A 56 -6.79 15.87 -4.12
CA ALA A 56 -7.81 15.23 -3.28
C ALA A 56 -8.95 14.58 -4.07
N THR A 57 -9.07 14.85 -5.38
CA THR A 57 -10.04 14.18 -6.25
C THR A 57 -9.71 12.69 -6.39
N LEU A 58 -10.73 11.84 -6.23
CA LEU A 58 -10.66 10.40 -6.46
C LEU A 58 -11.50 10.07 -7.70
N ASN A 59 -10.85 9.66 -8.79
CA ASN A 59 -11.49 9.20 -10.01
C ASN A 59 -11.77 7.69 -10.00
N ASP A 60 -11.04 6.92 -9.18
CA ASP A 60 -11.24 5.48 -9.02
C ASP A 60 -11.36 5.05 -7.55
N SER A 61 -12.59 4.72 -7.13
CA SER A 61 -12.90 4.29 -5.76
C SER A 61 -12.90 2.77 -5.55
N ARG A 62 -12.67 1.96 -6.60
CA ARG A 62 -12.83 0.48 -6.53
C ARG A 62 -12.01 -0.17 -5.41
N ARG A 63 -10.80 0.33 -5.16
CA ARG A 63 -9.93 -0.17 -4.08
C ARG A 63 -10.51 0.12 -2.68
N HIS A 64 -11.11 1.30 -2.49
CA HIS A 64 -11.76 1.64 -1.23
C HIS A 64 -13.03 0.80 -1.04
N GLN A 65 -13.80 0.58 -2.10
CA GLN A 65 -14.96 -0.31 -2.09
C GLN A 65 -14.58 -1.74 -1.72
N ALA A 66 -13.45 -2.26 -2.22
CA ALA A 66 -12.96 -3.58 -1.88
C ALA A 66 -12.67 -3.74 -0.38
N ILE A 67 -12.06 -2.73 0.25
CA ILE A 67 -11.80 -2.72 1.71
C ILE A 67 -13.12 -2.73 2.49
N LEU A 68 -14.11 -1.93 2.07
CA LEU A 68 -15.41 -1.90 2.75
C LEU A 68 -16.17 -3.22 2.60
N ALA A 69 -16.18 -3.80 1.39
CA ALA A 69 -16.80 -5.10 1.15
C ALA A 69 -16.14 -6.23 1.95
N ASP A 70 -14.82 -6.15 2.14
CA ASP A 70 -14.07 -7.06 2.98
C ASP A 70 -14.48 -6.98 4.46
N PHE A 71 -14.59 -5.75 4.97
CA PHE A 71 -15.06 -5.49 6.33
C PHE A 71 -16.51 -5.95 6.53
N GLU A 72 -17.41 -5.66 5.58
CA GLU A 72 -18.80 -6.12 5.63
C GLU A 72 -18.88 -7.65 5.69
N ARG A 73 -18.06 -8.34 4.89
CA ARG A 73 -17.97 -9.81 4.90
C ARG A 73 -17.52 -10.34 6.25
N ALA A 74 -16.49 -9.74 6.85
CA ALA A 74 -15.97 -10.15 8.16
C ALA A 74 -17.04 -10.00 9.27
N VAL A 75 -17.76 -8.87 9.27
CA VAL A 75 -18.84 -8.61 10.23
C VAL A 75 -20.02 -9.56 10.05
N ALA A 76 -20.44 -9.80 8.80
CA ALA A 76 -21.57 -10.68 8.50
C ALA A 76 -21.24 -12.17 8.71
N GLY A 77 -19.99 -12.58 8.48
CA GLY A 77 -19.52 -13.96 8.56
C GLY A 77 -19.28 -14.47 9.99
N GLY A 78 -19.23 -13.57 10.98
CA GLY A 78 -19.23 -13.93 12.41
C GLY A 78 -17.99 -14.69 12.91
N GLY A 79 -16.88 -14.68 12.18
CA GLY A 79 -15.67 -15.38 12.64
C GLY A 79 -14.42 -15.28 11.75
N GLU A 80 -14.52 -14.91 10.48
CA GLU A 80 -13.33 -14.65 9.65
C GLU A 80 -12.90 -13.19 9.82
N PRO A 81 -11.66 -12.91 10.24
CA PRO A 81 -11.16 -11.54 10.35
C PRO A 81 -11.05 -10.89 8.96
N PRO A 82 -11.18 -9.56 8.87
CA PRO A 82 -10.91 -8.84 7.63
C PRO A 82 -9.43 -9.01 7.22
N LEU A 83 -9.12 -8.66 5.97
CA LEU A 83 -7.77 -8.70 5.40
C LEU A 83 -6.72 -7.93 6.22
N ALA A 84 -7.14 -6.92 6.98
CA ALA A 84 -6.33 -6.20 7.94
C ALA A 84 -7.09 -6.14 9.27
N ASP A 85 -6.64 -6.94 10.24
CA ASP A 85 -7.31 -7.09 11.53
C ASP A 85 -6.84 -6.05 12.58
N ASP A 86 -7.27 -6.22 13.82
CA ASP A 86 -6.90 -5.35 14.94
C ASP A 86 -5.42 -5.42 15.29
N ASP A 87 -4.81 -6.59 15.15
CA ASP A 87 -3.40 -6.83 15.40
C ASP A 87 -2.53 -6.13 14.35
N ASP A 88 -2.93 -6.20 13.07
CA ASP A 88 -2.30 -5.48 11.97
C ASP A 88 -2.42 -3.96 12.16
N ALA A 89 -3.61 -3.46 12.53
CA ALA A 89 -3.83 -2.05 12.80
C ALA A 89 -2.94 -1.53 13.96
N ARG A 90 -2.79 -2.32 15.02
CA ARG A 90 -1.92 -1.98 16.15
C ARG A 90 -0.45 -1.94 15.73
N ARG A 91 0.04 -2.99 15.06
CA ARG A 91 1.44 -3.10 14.60
C ARG A 91 1.81 -1.95 13.67
N ALA A 92 0.95 -1.63 12.70
CA ALA A 92 1.17 -0.52 11.78
C ALA A 92 1.27 0.82 12.51
N THR A 93 0.36 1.07 13.45
CA THR A 93 0.33 2.30 14.24
C THR A 93 1.56 2.42 15.15
N GLU A 94 1.91 1.35 15.87
CA GLU A 94 3.09 1.31 16.74
C GLU A 94 4.37 1.58 15.96
N LEU A 95 4.53 0.98 14.76
CA LEU A 95 5.67 1.24 13.89
C LEU A 95 5.76 2.71 13.48
N ILE A 96 4.64 3.32 13.06
CA ILE A 96 4.59 4.74 12.68
C ILE A 96 4.99 5.62 13.86
N LEU A 97 4.44 5.37 15.06
CA LEU A 97 4.78 6.11 16.27
C LEU A 97 6.27 5.96 16.64
N GLN A 98 6.84 4.77 16.50
CA GLN A 98 8.27 4.55 16.71
C GLN A 98 9.12 5.38 15.74
N ILE A 99 8.75 5.43 14.46
CA ILE A 99 9.45 6.27 13.46
C ILE A 99 9.44 7.74 13.89
N TYR A 100 8.27 8.27 14.27
CA TYR A 100 8.15 9.66 14.73
C TYR A 100 8.95 9.93 16.01
N HIS A 101 8.86 9.06 17.01
CA HIS A 101 9.60 9.24 18.26
C HIS A 101 11.13 9.18 18.08
N GLN A 102 11.64 8.31 17.21
CA GLN A 102 13.09 8.26 16.93
C GLN A 102 13.57 9.50 16.16
N HIS A 103 12.69 10.14 15.38
CA HIS A 103 13.01 11.39 14.70
C HIS A 103 13.15 12.55 15.69
N GLU A 104 12.28 12.66 16.70
CA GLU A 104 12.30 13.74 17.70
C GLU A 104 13.50 13.67 18.67
N ARG A 105 14.12 12.49 18.83
CA ARG A 105 15.22 12.25 19.77
C ARG A 105 16.61 12.60 19.24
N LYS A 106 16.72 13.10 18.01
CA LYS A 106 18.00 13.47 17.38
C LYS A 106 18.40 14.94 17.58
N GLU A 107 17.68 15.67 18.43
CA GLU A 107 18.04 16.99 18.98
C GLU A 107 18.52 16.85 20.44
#